data_AF-A0AAD9B2J4-F1
#
_entry.id   AF-A0AAD9B2J4-F1
#
_cell.length_a   1.000
_cell.length_b   1.000
_cell.length_c   1.000
_cell.angle_alpha   90.00
_cell.angle_beta   90.00
_cell.angle_gamma   90.00
#
_symmetry.space_group_name_H-M   'P 1'
#
loop_
_entity.id
_entity.type
_entity.pdbx_description
1 polymer ?
#
loop_
_entity_poly.entity_id
_entity_poly.type
_entity_poly.pdbx_seq_one_letter_code
_entity_poly.pdbx_strand_id
1 'polypeptide(L)'
;MAIKGVVFDVTKGKEFYGRDAPYNALVGKDCTRAVAKMSLDPADLTSDTTGLSEDQLESLESVFEGTYKTKYPIVGYTASRILTEDGSPNKDFRPEDQPLFQSKDEF
;
A
#
# COMPACT_ATOMS: atom_id res chain seq x y z
N MET A 1 -5.30 -3.62 -1.81
CA MET A 1 -4.96 -2.66 -0.74
C MET A 1 -3.67 -1.98 -1.13
N ALA A 2 -3.47 -0.70 -0.85
CA ALA A 2 -2.24 0.00 -1.20
C ALA A 2 -1.46 0.49 0.03
N ILE A 3 -0.13 0.48 -0.07
CA ILE A 3 0.80 1.03 0.93
C ILE A 3 1.94 1.69 0.17
N LYS A 4 2.32 2.91 0.53
CA LYS A 4 3.28 3.77 -0.19
C LYS A 4 2.94 3.92 -1.68
N GLY A 5 1.65 3.88 -2.02
CA GLY A 5 1.16 3.90 -3.40
C GLY A 5 1.33 2.60 -4.18
N VAL A 6 1.77 1.50 -3.54
CA VAL A 6 1.96 0.18 -4.15
C VAL A 6 0.76 -0.70 -3.83
N VAL A 7 0.15 -1.28 -4.85
CA VAL A 7 -1.08 -2.08 -4.72
C VAL A 7 -0.71 -3.55 -4.55
N PHE A 8 -1.14 -4.12 -3.42
CA PHE A 8 -1.00 -5.52 -3.09
C PHE A 8 -2.31 -6.29 -3.27
N ASP A 9 -2.19 -7.49 -3.84
CA ASP A 9 -3.25 -8.49 -3.81
C ASP A 9 -3.24 -9.23 -2.47
N VAL A 10 -4.17 -8.84 -1.61
CA VAL A 10 -4.34 -9.41 -0.26
C VAL A 10 -5.33 -10.57 -0.22
N THR A 11 -5.75 -11.12 -1.36
CA THR A 11 -6.74 -12.21 -1.43
C THR A 11 -6.29 -13.45 -0.65
N LYS A 12 -4.99 -13.74 -0.61
CA LYS A 12 -4.42 -14.85 0.18
C LYS A 12 -4.58 -14.67 1.70
N GLY A 13 -4.80 -13.45 2.19
CA GLY A 13 -5.03 -13.14 3.60
C GLY A 13 -6.50 -12.84 3.91
N LYS A 14 -7.43 -13.55 3.27
CA LYS A 14 -8.88 -13.30 3.38
C LYS A 14 -9.39 -13.36 4.84
N GLU A 15 -8.76 -14.15 5.69
CA GLU A 15 -9.02 -14.23 7.13
C GLU A 15 -8.74 -12.91 7.87
N PHE A 16 -7.91 -12.02 7.31
CA PHE A 16 -7.62 -10.70 7.84
C PHE A 16 -8.34 -9.58 7.11
N TYR A 17 -8.41 -9.65 5.78
CA TYR A 17 -8.90 -8.55 4.93
C TYR A 17 -10.29 -8.80 4.33
N GLY A 18 -10.80 -10.02 4.41
CA GLY A 18 -12.11 -10.39 3.90
C GLY A 18 -13.25 -9.65 4.59
N ARG A 19 -14.47 -9.77 4.05
CA ARG A 19 -15.66 -9.21 4.70
C ARG A 19 -15.74 -9.71 6.15
N ASP A 20 -16.06 -8.79 7.06
CA ASP A 20 -16.17 -9.02 8.51
C ASP A 20 -14.86 -9.44 9.22
N ALA A 21 -13.73 -9.42 8.51
CA ALA A 21 -12.42 -9.71 9.08
C ALA A 21 -11.81 -8.47 9.77
N PRO A 22 -10.86 -8.65 10.71
CA PRO A 22 -10.35 -7.56 11.55
C PRO A 22 -9.75 -6.36 10.79
N TYR A 23 -9.16 -6.59 9.61
CA TYR A 23 -8.52 -5.57 8.79
C TYR A 23 -9.31 -5.26 7.50
N ASN A 24 -10.60 -5.60 7.46
CA ASN A 24 -11.46 -5.32 6.31
C ASN A 24 -11.50 -3.83 5.94
N ALA A 25 -11.42 -2.93 6.93
CA ALA A 25 -11.42 -1.49 6.74
C ALA A 25 -10.27 -0.97 5.86
N LEU A 26 -9.17 -1.73 5.75
CA LEU A 26 -8.00 -1.37 4.95
C LEU A 26 -8.18 -1.68 3.45
N VAL A 27 -9.16 -2.51 3.08
CA VAL A 27 -9.33 -2.95 1.70
C VAL A 27 -9.81 -1.82 0.80
N GLY A 28 -9.26 -1.77 -0.42
CA GLY A 28 -9.64 -0.78 -1.44
C GLY A 28 -9.12 0.64 -1.19
N LYS A 29 -8.24 0.84 -0.19
CA LYS A 29 -7.66 2.13 0.16
C LYS A 29 -6.14 2.08 0.09
N ASP A 30 -5.52 3.25 0.05
CA ASP A 30 -4.12 3.40 0.43
C ASP A 30 -4.06 3.64 1.94
N CYS A 31 -3.40 2.70 2.63
CA CYS A 31 -3.35 2.61 4.08
C CYS A 31 -1.96 2.93 4.62
N THR A 32 -1.16 3.70 3.88
CA THR A 32 0.21 4.08 4.29
C THR A 32 0.25 4.62 5.72
N ARG A 33 -0.62 5.58 6.05
CA ARG A 33 -0.67 6.18 7.38
C ARG A 33 -1.14 5.20 8.44
N ALA A 34 -2.19 4.45 8.15
CA ALA A 34 -2.73 3.41 9.03
C ALA A 34 -1.67 2.38 9.40
N VAL A 35 -0.85 1.94 8.45
CA VAL A 35 0.25 0.99 8.68
C VAL A 35 1.35 1.64 9.53
N ALA A 36 1.76 2.88 9.21
CA ALA A 36 2.76 3.62 9.98
C ALA A 36 2.36 3.79 11.45
N LYS A 37 1.07 4.01 11.71
CA LYS A 37 0.52 4.22 13.05
C LYS A 37 0.00 2.96 13.74
N MET A 38 0.00 1.81 13.06
CA MET A 38 -0.71 0.60 13.49
C MET A 38 -2.17 0.87 13.89
N SER A 39 -2.87 1.65 13.07
CA SER A 39 -4.20 2.19 13.37
C SER A 39 -5.25 1.67 12.39
N LEU A 40 -6.47 1.45 12.90
CA LEU A 40 -7.68 1.21 12.10
C LEU A 40 -8.66 2.40 12.17
N ASP A 41 -8.23 3.51 12.76
CA ASP A 41 -9.08 4.70 12.85
C ASP A 41 -9.38 5.23 11.45
N PRO A 42 -10.65 5.57 11.13
CA PRO A 42 -11.02 6.05 9.81
C PRO A 42 -10.21 7.25 9.32
N ALA A 43 -9.76 8.11 10.24
CA ALA A 43 -8.93 9.28 9.94
C ALA A 43 -7.51 8.92 9.47
N ASP A 44 -7.02 7.73 9.82
CA ASP A 44 -5.70 7.24 9.42
C ASP A 44 -5.73 6.39 8.14
N LEU A 45 -6.91 6.10 7.60
CA LEU A 45 -7.09 5.31 6.36
C LEU A 45 -6.81 6.13 5.10
N THR A 46 -5.58 6.65 5.01
CA THR A 46 -5.10 7.55 3.96
C THR A 46 -3.65 7.26 3.57
N SER A 47 -3.27 7.72 2.38
CA SER A 47 -1.87 7.73 1.91
C SER A 47 -1.02 8.82 2.56
N ASP A 48 -1.63 9.81 3.23
CA ASP A 48 -0.93 11.00 3.73
C ASP A 48 0.03 10.70 4.90
N THR A 49 1.31 10.95 4.68
CA THR A 49 2.38 10.78 5.66
C THR A 49 2.70 12.05 6.45
N THR A 50 1.98 13.15 6.21
CA THR A 50 2.20 14.42 6.90
C THR A 50 2.05 14.25 8.41
N GLY A 51 3.04 14.75 9.16
CA GLY A 51 3.05 14.72 10.62
C GLY A 51 3.30 13.33 11.24
N LEU A 52 3.74 12.34 10.46
CA LEU A 52 4.28 11.10 11.03
C LEU A 52 5.66 11.36 11.66
N SER A 53 5.94 10.72 12.79
CA SER A 53 7.26 10.73 13.41
C SER A 53 8.25 9.83 12.66
N GLU A 54 9.55 10.00 12.92
CA GLU A 54 10.59 9.12 12.36
C GLU A 54 10.33 7.65 12.70
N ASP A 55 10.04 7.33 13.97
CA ASP A 55 9.68 5.97 14.40
C ASP A 55 8.49 5.37 13.62
N GLN A 56 7.49 6.19 13.29
CA GLN A 56 6.32 5.74 12.51
C GLN A 56 6.69 5.47 11.06
N LEU A 57 7.59 6.28 10.48
CA LEU A 57 8.11 6.07 9.13
C LEU A 57 9.01 4.84 9.06
N GLU A 58 9.83 4.58 10.09
CA GLU A 58 10.63 3.37 10.20
C GLU A 58 9.74 2.13 10.36
N SER A 59 8.70 2.21 11.18
CA SER A 59 7.72 1.13 11.34
C SER A 59 7.01 0.83 10.02
N LEU A 60 6.60 1.86 9.29
CA LEU A 60 6.02 1.73 7.96
C LEU A 60 6.98 1.00 7.01
N GLU A 61 8.26 1.39 6.97
CA GLU A 61 9.25 0.77 6.08
C GLU A 61 9.44 -0.72 6.43
N SER A 62 9.61 -1.02 7.72
CA SER A 62 9.80 -2.38 8.21
C SER A 62 8.63 -3.28 7.86
N VAL A 63 7.38 -2.81 8.08
CA VAL A 63 6.18 -3.58 7.76
C VAL A 63 5.99 -3.71 6.24
N PHE A 64 6.26 -2.65 5.48
CA PHE A 64 6.15 -2.65 4.03
C PHE A 64 7.09 -3.68 3.39
N GLU A 65 8.37 -3.65 3.74
CA GLU A 65 9.39 -4.56 3.19
C GLU A 65 9.26 -5.98 3.76
N GLY A 66 9.20 -6.11 5.08
CA GLY A 66 9.27 -7.41 5.77
C GLY A 66 7.94 -8.19 5.80
N THR A 67 6.80 -7.51 5.64
CA THR A 67 5.49 -8.17 5.65
C THR A 67 4.85 -8.13 4.27
N TYR A 68 4.58 -6.94 3.72
CA TYR A 68 3.73 -6.84 2.55
C TYR A 68 4.41 -7.29 1.27
N LYS A 69 5.63 -6.80 0.98
CA LYS A 69 6.40 -7.23 -0.19
C LYS A 69 6.76 -8.72 -0.16
N THR A 70 6.89 -9.30 1.03
CA THR A 70 7.23 -10.72 1.17
C THR A 70 5.99 -11.64 1.05
N LYS A 71 4.83 -11.22 1.57
CA LYS A 71 3.64 -12.08 1.66
C LYS A 71 2.66 -11.94 0.50
N TYR A 72 2.58 -10.76 -0.11
CA TYR A 72 1.53 -10.44 -1.07
C TYR A 72 2.11 -10.00 -2.42
N PRO A 73 1.57 -10.48 -3.54
CA PRO A 73 1.97 -10.02 -4.86
C PRO A 73 1.70 -8.52 -5.03
N ILE A 74 2.62 -7.82 -5.70
CA ILE A 74 2.36 -6.47 -6.21
C ILE A 74 1.62 -6.61 -7.53
N VAL A 75 0.46 -5.95 -7.63
CA VAL A 75 -0.44 -6.02 -8.79
C VAL A 75 -0.69 -4.66 -9.44
N GLY A 76 -0.11 -3.58 -8.90
CA GLY A 76 -0.39 -2.25 -9.40
C GLY A 76 0.28 -1.15 -8.59
N TYR A 77 0.02 0.08 -9.04
CA TYR A 77 0.36 1.32 -8.34
C TYR A 77 -0.86 2.24 -8.35
N THR A 78 -0.99 3.06 -7.31
CA THR A 78 -2.06 4.07 -7.23
C THR A 78 -1.83 5.19 -8.25
N ALA A 79 -2.91 5.85 -8.70
CA ALA A 79 -2.79 6.96 -9.65
C ALA A 79 -1.88 8.08 -9.14
N SER A 80 -1.95 8.42 -7.85
CA SER A 80 -1.10 9.41 -7.21
C SER A 80 0.38 9.02 -7.14
N ARG A 81 0.72 7.75 -7.33
CA ARG A 81 2.11 7.28 -7.43
C ARG A 81 2.67 7.48 -8.83
N ILE A 82 1.85 7.25 -9.86
CA ILE A 82 2.27 7.22 -11.27
C ILE A 82 2.00 8.53 -12.02
N LEU A 83 1.11 9.38 -11.51
CA LEU A 83 0.76 10.66 -12.10
C LEU A 83 1.08 11.80 -11.13
N THR A 84 1.36 12.98 -11.68
CA THR A 84 1.39 14.24 -10.94
C THR A 84 -0.04 14.80 -10.82
N GLU A 85 -0.21 15.92 -10.09
CA GLU A 85 -1.52 16.57 -9.93
C GLU A 85 -2.15 17.03 -11.25
N ASP A 86 -1.34 17.35 -12.26
CA ASP A 86 -1.83 17.76 -13.59
C ASP A 86 -2.18 16.56 -14.50
N GLY A 87 -2.01 15.33 -14.01
CA GLY A 87 -2.27 14.10 -14.74
C GLY A 87 -1.13 13.66 -15.67
N SER A 88 -0.02 14.38 -15.73
CA SER A 88 1.18 13.94 -16.43
C SER A 88 1.90 12.81 -15.69
N PRO A 89 2.65 11.94 -16.39
CA PRO A 89 3.43 10.89 -15.74
C PRO A 89 4.44 11.44 -14.72
N ASN A 90 4.46 10.83 -13.54
CA ASN A 90 5.46 11.12 -12.52
C ASN A 90 6.84 10.62 -12.98
N LYS A 91 7.77 11.55 -13.27
CA LYS A 91 9.12 11.23 -13.75
C LYS A 91 10.00 10.53 -12.72
N ASP A 92 9.66 10.67 -11.44
CA ASP A 92 10.38 10.01 -10.35
C ASP A 92 9.85 8.59 -10.07
N PHE A 93 8.78 8.18 -10.76
CA PHE A 93 8.26 6.82 -10.65
C PHE A 93 9.18 5.83 -11.35
N ARG A 94 9.80 4.97 -10.56
CA ARG A 94 10.68 3.88 -10.99
C ARG A 94 10.07 2.52 -10.62
N PRO A 95 9.30 1.88 -11.50
CA PRO A 95 8.74 0.56 -11.23
C PRO A 95 9.82 -0.52 -11.03
N GLU A 96 11.01 -0.33 -11.61
CA GLU A 96 12.17 -1.21 -11.46
C GLU A 96 12.70 -1.32 -10.02
N ASP A 97 12.43 -0.32 -9.17
CA ASP A 97 12.78 -0.37 -7.74
C ASP A 97 11.91 -1.40 -6.98
N GLN A 98 10.88 -1.95 -7.63
CA GLN A 98 9.94 -2.91 -7.06
C GLN A 98 9.74 -4.12 -7.98
N PRO A 99 10.73 -5.03 -8.05
CA PRO A 99 10.78 -6.11 -9.05
C PRO A 99 9.70 -7.20 -8.90
N LEU A 100 8.82 -7.10 -7.90
CA LEU A 100 7.81 -8.12 -7.56
C LEU A 100 6.45 -7.88 -8.26
N PHE A 101 6.42 -7.08 -9.32
CA PHE A 101 5.23 -6.92 -10.14
C PHE A 101 4.91 -8.25 -10.85
N GLN A 102 3.89 -8.97 -10.38
CA GLN A 102 3.39 -10.16 -11.04
C GLN A 102 2.22 -9.76 -11.94
N SER A 103 2.51 -9.45 -13.21
CA SER A 103 1.45 -9.47 -14.22
C SER A 103 1.04 -10.92 -14.41
N LYS A 104 -0.14 -11.29 -13.89
CA LYS A 104 -0.83 -12.44 -14.46
C LYS A 104 -1.35 -12.00 -15.81
N ASP A 105 -0.67 -12.44 -16.86
CA ASP A 105 -1.24 -12.45 -18.21
C ASP A 105 -2.43 -13.40 -18.19
N GLU A 106 -3.63 -12.84 -18.00
CA GLU A 106 -4.90 -13.55 -18.22
C GLU A 106 -5.69 -12.77 -19.28
N PHE A 107 -5.54 -13.19 -20.53
CA PHE A 107 -6.51 -13.01 -21.63
C PHE A 107 -6.75 -14.37 -22.29
#